data_AF-A0A534CDM0-F1
#
_entry.id   AF-A0A534CDM0-F1
#
_cell.length_a   1.000
_cell.length_b   1.000
_cell.length_c   1.000
_cell.angle_alpha   90.00
_cell.angle_beta   90.00
_cell.angle_gamma   90.00
#
_symmetry.space_group_name_H-M   'P 1'
#
loop_
_entity.id
_entity.type
_entity.pdbx_description
1 polymer ?
#
loop_
_entity_poly.entity_id
_entity_poly.type
_entity_poly.pdbx_seq_one_letter_code
_entity_poly.pdbx_strand_id
1 'polypeptide(L)'
;MSDQTSLKSRREALRCMAFGGAGTLFALAGGVFTPVDLAVAATDRQRAARAGKPLFVQISDTHIGFNKEANPDVGGTLARSIGLVNAMPEQPALIIHTGDITHLSKPAEFDVAQQMLAGLKTAELHTVPGEHDTTDPTVTEYLNRFGKNSDNRGYYSFDHAGVHFVALVNVLQFKPGGLGTLGPEQLAWVSGDLKGRSASTPIVVFAHMPLWSVYEPWGWGTGDAPQLITQLRRFGSVTVLNGHIHQIVQKVEGNVTFHTARSTA
;
A
#
# COMPACT_ATOMS: atom_id res chain seq x y z
N MET A 1 -20.44 40.68 14.10
CA MET A 1 -19.83 39.37 14.45
C MET A 1 -20.60 38.31 13.71
N SER A 2 -20.05 37.79 12.61
CA SER A 2 -20.59 36.63 11.92
C SER A 2 -19.44 35.71 11.61
N ASP A 3 -19.53 34.50 12.15
CA ASP A 3 -18.59 33.40 12.08
C ASP A 3 -18.18 33.09 10.63
N GLN A 4 -16.95 33.47 10.26
CA GLN A 4 -16.24 32.94 9.11
C GLN A 4 -15.11 32.03 9.60
N THR A 5 -15.45 31.01 10.36
CA THR A 5 -14.57 29.84 10.55
C THR A 5 -14.71 28.93 9.33
N SER A 6 -14.26 29.45 8.18
CA SER A 6 -14.10 28.68 6.96
C SER A 6 -13.13 27.53 7.25
N LEU A 7 -13.67 26.32 7.22
CA LEU A 7 -12.97 25.05 7.14
C LEU A 7 -11.67 25.21 6.34
N LYS A 8 -10.53 24.97 7.00
CA LYS A 8 -9.20 24.92 6.38
C LYS A 8 -9.30 24.10 5.10
N SER A 9 -8.99 24.69 3.95
CA SER A 9 -9.23 24.04 2.67
C SER A 9 -8.33 22.80 2.51
N ARG A 10 -8.82 21.73 1.84
CA ARG A 10 -8.04 20.50 1.52
C ARG A 10 -6.64 20.84 0.99
N ARG A 11 -6.52 21.92 0.21
CA ARG A 11 -5.26 22.42 -0.36
C ARG A 11 -4.27 22.93 0.70
N GLU A 12 -4.73 23.57 1.76
CA GLU A 12 -3.87 24.05 2.86
C GLU A 12 -3.42 22.92 3.77
N ALA A 13 -4.29 21.94 4.04
CA ALA A 13 -3.89 20.72 4.74
C ALA A 13 -2.77 20.01 3.96
N LEU A 14 -2.93 19.80 2.66
CA LEU A 14 -1.94 19.13 1.80
C LEU A 14 -0.60 19.88 1.69
N ARG A 15 -0.59 21.21 1.75
CA ARG A 15 0.65 22.02 1.71
C ARG A 15 1.59 21.77 2.90
N CYS A 16 1.06 21.46 4.08
CA CYS A 16 1.88 21.16 5.26
C CYS A 16 2.46 19.73 5.27
N MET A 17 2.16 18.92 4.25
CA MET A 17 2.42 17.47 4.23
C MET A 17 3.31 17.03 3.06
N ALA A 18 3.89 17.98 2.32
CA ALA A 18 4.48 17.80 0.98
C ALA A 18 5.93 17.24 0.93
N PHE A 19 6.32 16.36 1.85
CA PHE A 19 7.59 15.64 1.73
C PHE A 19 7.33 14.13 1.63
N GLY A 20 7.53 13.59 0.43
CA GLY A 20 7.44 12.16 0.16
C GLY A 20 8.34 11.34 1.08
N GLY A 21 7.87 10.15 1.47
CA GLY A 21 8.63 9.17 2.24
C GLY A 21 9.42 8.22 1.34
N ALA A 22 10.46 7.60 1.88
CA ALA A 22 11.25 6.61 1.16
C ALA A 22 10.56 5.24 1.04
N GLY A 23 9.57 4.98 1.90
CA GLY A 23 8.94 3.67 2.10
C GLY A 23 9.04 3.23 3.56
N THR A 24 8.47 2.07 3.87
CA THR A 24 8.43 1.52 5.23
C THR A 24 8.93 0.07 5.21
N LEU A 25 9.93 -0.23 6.03
CA LEU A 25 10.36 -1.60 6.29
C LEU A 25 9.46 -2.24 7.36
N PHE A 26 8.97 -3.44 7.11
CA PHE A 26 8.23 -4.24 8.08
C PHE A 26 9.10 -5.41 8.55
N ALA A 27 9.48 -5.37 9.82
CA ALA A 27 10.23 -6.43 10.48
C ALA A 27 9.28 -7.35 11.26
N LEU A 28 9.47 -8.67 11.13
CA LEU A 28 8.65 -9.69 11.79
C LEU A 28 9.35 -10.20 13.06
N ALA A 29 8.63 -10.16 14.19
CA ALA A 29 9.05 -10.79 15.44
C ALA A 29 7.83 -11.42 16.13
N GLY A 30 7.90 -12.72 16.42
CA GLY A 30 6.82 -13.42 17.15
C GLY A 30 5.44 -13.37 16.48
N GLY A 31 5.39 -13.24 15.14
CA GLY A 31 4.13 -13.11 14.39
C GLY A 31 3.59 -11.69 14.28
N VAL A 32 4.24 -10.69 14.88
CA VAL A 32 3.84 -9.28 14.84
C VAL A 32 4.81 -8.48 13.99
N PHE A 33 4.27 -7.56 13.19
CA PHE A 33 5.07 -6.66 12.37
C PHE A 33 5.35 -5.33 13.08
N THR A 34 6.60 -4.90 13.00
CA THR A 34 7.04 -3.57 13.45
C THR A 34 7.41 -2.73 12.23
N PRO A 35 6.72 -1.60 11.96
CA PRO A 35 7.10 -0.68 10.90
C PRO A 35 8.32 0.14 11.31
N VAL A 36 9.27 0.28 10.39
CA VAL A 36 10.47 1.11 10.53
C VAL A 36 10.58 1.97 9.26
N ASP A 37 10.75 3.28 9.42
CA ASP A 37 11.01 4.16 8.29
C ASP A 37 12.23 3.66 7.49
N LEU A 38 12.11 3.56 6.16
CA LEU A 38 13.13 2.92 5.33
C LEU A 38 14.47 3.67 5.38
N ALA A 39 14.46 5.01 5.42
CA ALA A 39 15.70 5.78 5.51
C ALA A 39 16.39 5.53 6.86
N VAL A 40 15.61 5.47 7.94
CA VAL A 40 16.13 5.08 9.27
C VAL A 40 16.69 3.66 9.24
N ALA A 41 15.98 2.70 8.65
CA ALA A 41 16.43 1.31 8.56
C ALA A 41 17.73 1.16 7.76
N ALA A 42 17.93 1.98 6.73
CA ALA A 42 19.15 2.00 5.94
C ALA A 42 20.37 2.55 6.72
N THR A 43 20.16 3.51 7.63
CA THR A 43 21.24 4.17 8.37
C THR A 43 21.50 3.60 9.77
N ASP A 44 20.47 3.07 10.44
CA ASP A 44 20.53 2.55 11.82
C ASP A 44 20.21 1.05 11.86
N ARG A 45 21.25 0.26 11.56
CA ARG A 45 21.17 -1.20 11.48
C ARG A 45 20.77 -1.85 12.81
N GLN A 46 21.19 -1.26 13.94
CA GLN A 46 20.86 -1.81 15.26
C GLN A 46 19.37 -1.67 15.55
N ARG A 47 18.77 -0.53 15.17
CA ARG A 47 17.34 -0.33 15.32
C ARG A 47 16.53 -1.29 14.45
N ALA A 48 16.92 -1.51 13.20
CA ALA A 48 16.27 -2.47 12.32
C ALA A 48 16.36 -3.90 12.87
N ALA A 49 17.55 -4.33 13.32
CA ALA A 49 17.74 -5.67 13.89
C ALA A 49 16.95 -5.90 15.19
N ARG A 50 16.79 -4.86 16.02
CA ARG A 50 15.96 -4.93 17.24
C ARG A 50 14.46 -5.05 16.94
N ALA A 51 14.01 -4.60 15.76
CA ALA A 51 12.60 -4.66 15.36
C ALA A 51 12.16 -6.06 14.90
N GLY A 52 13.11 -6.95 14.56
CA GLY A 52 12.86 -8.31 14.10
C GLY A 52 13.58 -8.61 12.78
N LYS A 53 13.21 -9.73 12.14
CA LYS A 53 13.74 -10.07 10.82
C LYS A 53 13.06 -9.18 9.76
N PRO A 54 13.81 -8.39 8.96
CA PRO A 54 13.26 -7.71 7.79
C PRO A 54 12.49 -8.70 6.91
N LEU A 55 11.19 -8.48 6.69
CA LEU A 55 10.41 -9.36 5.82
C LEU A 55 10.09 -8.68 4.50
N PHE A 56 9.48 -7.49 4.56
CA PHE A 56 9.08 -6.78 3.36
C PHE A 56 9.23 -5.26 3.49
N VAL A 57 9.38 -4.59 2.37
CA VAL A 57 9.29 -3.12 2.27
C VAL A 57 7.98 -2.75 1.59
N GLN A 58 7.26 -1.79 2.13
CA GLN A 58 6.12 -1.14 1.49
C GLN A 58 6.59 0.16 0.82
N ILE A 59 6.33 0.25 -0.48
CA ILE A 59 6.42 1.47 -1.31
C ILE A 59 4.99 1.83 -1.73
N SER A 60 4.69 3.11 -1.95
CA SER A 60 3.35 3.53 -2.34
C SER A 60 3.36 4.85 -3.10
N ASP A 61 2.31 5.07 -3.90
CA ASP A 61 1.96 6.33 -4.55
C ASP A 61 3.18 6.98 -5.25
N THR A 62 3.81 6.25 -6.18
CA THR A 62 4.97 6.75 -6.94
C THR A 62 4.60 7.78 -7.98
N HIS A 63 3.34 7.78 -8.44
CA HIS A 63 2.79 8.74 -9.40
C HIS A 63 3.74 9.09 -10.55
N ILE A 64 4.34 8.08 -11.18
CA ILE A 64 5.21 8.30 -12.32
C ILE A 64 4.45 9.07 -13.41
N GLY A 65 5.02 10.21 -13.83
CA GLY A 65 4.38 11.18 -14.72
C GLY A 65 3.96 12.49 -14.06
N PHE A 66 3.88 12.55 -12.72
CA PHE A 66 3.64 13.81 -12.01
C PHE A 66 4.87 14.74 -12.08
N ASN A 67 4.63 16.03 -12.31
CA ASN A 67 5.70 17.03 -12.53
C ASN A 67 5.34 18.45 -12.08
N LYS A 68 4.47 18.57 -11.05
CA LYS A 68 4.03 19.89 -10.54
C LYS A 68 4.85 20.30 -9.33
N GLU A 69 4.61 21.53 -8.85
CA GLU A 69 5.37 22.18 -7.77
C GLU A 69 5.57 21.30 -6.51
N ALA A 70 4.59 20.46 -6.17
CA ALA A 70 4.71 19.57 -5.00
C ALA A 70 5.90 18.59 -5.12
N ASN A 71 6.17 18.10 -6.33
CA ASN A 71 7.34 17.30 -6.66
C ASN A 71 7.55 17.29 -8.19
N PRO A 72 8.53 18.06 -8.70
CA PRO A 72 8.80 18.12 -10.13
C PRO A 72 9.57 16.88 -10.64
N ASP A 73 10.10 16.02 -9.75
CA ASP A 73 10.96 14.88 -10.10
C ASP A 73 10.61 13.62 -9.28
N VAL A 74 9.43 13.06 -9.55
CA VAL A 74 8.98 11.79 -8.95
C VAL A 74 9.88 10.59 -9.32
N GLY A 75 10.54 10.66 -10.47
CA GLY A 75 11.53 9.66 -10.87
C GLY A 75 12.75 9.67 -9.96
N GLY A 76 13.30 10.85 -9.69
CA GLY A 76 14.43 11.00 -8.76
C GLY A 76 14.07 10.60 -7.33
N THR A 77 12.84 10.81 -6.87
CA THR A 77 12.42 10.42 -5.52
C THR A 77 12.26 8.91 -5.39
N LEU A 78 11.61 8.24 -6.34
CA LEU A 78 11.55 6.78 -6.39
C LEU A 78 12.95 6.17 -6.54
N ALA A 79 13.83 6.74 -7.36
CA ALA A 79 15.21 6.25 -7.50
C ALA A 79 15.98 6.27 -6.18
N ARG A 80 15.77 7.29 -5.32
CA ARG A 80 16.35 7.32 -3.97
C ARG A 80 15.79 6.22 -3.08
N SER A 81 14.48 5.97 -3.12
CA SER A 81 13.84 4.87 -2.39
C SER A 81 14.42 3.51 -2.81
N ILE A 82 14.55 3.26 -4.12
CA ILE A 82 15.18 2.06 -4.66
C ILE A 82 16.63 1.94 -4.17
N GLY A 83 17.38 3.04 -4.18
CA GLY A 83 18.75 3.08 -3.66
C GLY A 83 18.85 2.67 -2.19
N LEU A 84 17.91 3.14 -1.36
CA LEU A 84 17.85 2.76 0.06
C LEU A 84 17.55 1.28 0.26
N VAL A 85 16.56 0.72 -0.45
CA VAL A 85 16.26 -0.72 -0.42
C VAL A 85 17.49 -1.53 -0.83
N ASN A 86 18.09 -1.19 -1.97
CA ASN A 86 19.23 -1.91 -2.54
C ASN A 86 20.51 -1.81 -1.69
N ALA A 87 20.61 -0.81 -0.82
CA ALA A 87 21.73 -0.60 0.09
C ALA A 87 21.55 -1.29 1.44
N MET A 88 20.38 -1.89 1.72
CA MET A 88 20.15 -2.60 2.99
C MET A 88 21.13 -3.78 3.15
N PRO A 89 21.72 -3.97 4.34
CA PRO A 89 22.68 -5.05 4.58
C PRO A 89 22.04 -6.44 4.51
N GLU A 90 20.78 -6.55 4.96
CA GLU A 90 19.91 -7.69 4.72
C GLU A 90 18.80 -7.23 3.78
N GLN A 91 18.71 -7.84 2.60
CA GLN A 91 17.70 -7.47 1.62
C GLN A 91 16.31 -7.95 2.09
N PRO A 92 15.25 -7.16 1.88
CA PRO A 92 13.90 -7.62 2.19
C PRO A 92 13.54 -8.81 1.30
N ALA A 93 12.80 -9.77 1.85
CA ALA A 93 12.41 -10.96 1.10
C ALA A 93 11.48 -10.63 -0.06
N LEU A 94 10.61 -9.64 0.12
CA LEU A 94 9.68 -9.15 -0.88
C LEU A 94 9.43 -7.65 -0.76
N ILE A 95 8.88 -7.05 -1.80
CA ILE A 95 8.46 -5.64 -1.82
C ILE A 95 6.98 -5.58 -2.20
N ILE A 96 6.24 -4.73 -1.51
CA ILE A 96 4.83 -4.45 -1.77
C ILE A 96 4.71 -3.00 -2.28
N HIS A 97 4.05 -2.81 -3.42
CA HIS A 97 3.60 -1.50 -3.89
C HIS A 97 2.09 -1.34 -3.70
N THR A 98 1.65 -0.43 -2.82
CA THR A 98 0.23 -0.26 -2.49
C THR A 98 -0.52 0.72 -3.40
N GLY A 99 -0.29 0.63 -4.72
CA GLY A 99 -1.03 1.41 -5.73
C GLY A 99 -0.53 2.83 -6.00
N ASP A 100 -1.17 3.46 -6.98
CA ASP A 100 -0.81 4.72 -7.62
C ASP A 100 0.64 4.72 -8.13
N ILE A 101 0.94 3.68 -8.92
CA ILE A 101 2.24 3.52 -9.57
C ILE A 101 2.46 4.65 -10.58
N THR A 102 1.44 4.95 -11.37
CA THR A 102 1.41 6.01 -12.39
C THR A 102 0.54 7.17 -11.96
N HIS A 103 0.68 8.32 -12.63
CA HIS A 103 -0.14 9.49 -12.34
C HIS A 103 -1.41 9.58 -13.19
N LEU A 104 -1.37 9.13 -14.45
CA LEU A 104 -2.46 9.29 -15.41
C LEU A 104 -2.74 7.99 -16.19
N SER A 105 -2.29 6.83 -15.70
CA SER A 105 -2.39 5.52 -16.35
C SER A 105 -1.88 5.46 -17.79
N LYS A 106 -0.95 6.35 -18.19
CA LYS A 106 -0.47 6.36 -19.58
C LYS A 106 0.52 5.23 -19.82
N PRO A 107 0.52 4.59 -21.02
CA PRO A 107 1.48 3.55 -21.35
C PRO A 107 2.94 3.95 -21.09
N ALA A 108 3.32 5.19 -21.45
CA ALA A 108 4.67 5.71 -21.21
C ALA A 108 5.01 5.89 -19.72
N GLU A 109 4.03 6.23 -18.87
CA GLU A 109 4.25 6.31 -17.41
C GLU A 109 4.45 4.92 -16.83
N PHE A 110 3.67 3.95 -17.30
CA PHE A 110 3.81 2.56 -16.94
C PHE A 110 5.14 1.94 -17.39
N ASP A 111 5.63 2.28 -18.59
CA ASP A 111 6.93 1.82 -19.09
C ASP A 111 8.08 2.33 -18.21
N VAL A 112 8.06 3.61 -17.85
CA VAL A 112 9.04 4.20 -16.93
C VAL A 112 8.96 3.56 -15.56
N ALA A 113 7.75 3.39 -15.01
CA ALA A 113 7.55 2.77 -13.71
C ALA A 113 8.07 1.33 -13.68
N GLN A 114 7.75 0.53 -14.71
CA GLN A 114 8.25 -0.85 -14.83
C GLN A 114 9.77 -0.89 -14.90
N GLN A 115 10.40 -0.03 -15.72
CA GLN A 115 11.86 0.04 -15.83
C GLN A 115 12.51 0.40 -14.49
N MET A 116 11.96 1.36 -13.76
CA MET A 116 12.48 1.78 -12.46
C MET A 116 12.32 0.68 -11.40
N LEU A 117 11.12 0.10 -11.28
CA LEU A 117 10.84 -0.94 -10.30
C LEU A 117 11.64 -2.22 -10.56
N ALA A 118 12.01 -2.51 -11.82
CA ALA A 118 12.94 -3.59 -12.15
C ALA A 118 14.36 -3.39 -11.56
N GLY A 119 14.69 -2.17 -11.12
CA GLY A 119 15.95 -1.87 -10.42
C GLY A 119 15.96 -2.27 -8.94
N LEU A 120 14.83 -2.69 -8.36
CA LEU A 120 14.76 -3.18 -6.98
C LEU A 120 15.45 -4.55 -6.85
N LYS A 121 16.36 -4.67 -5.88
CA LYS A 121 16.99 -5.93 -5.49
C LYS A 121 16.05 -6.68 -4.55
N THR A 122 15.15 -7.46 -5.12
CA THR A 122 14.25 -8.33 -4.37
C THR A 122 13.95 -9.60 -5.16
N ALA A 123 13.54 -10.66 -4.46
CA ALA A 123 13.08 -11.89 -5.10
C ALA A 123 11.64 -11.74 -5.62
N GLU A 124 10.84 -10.91 -4.96
CA GLU A 124 9.38 -10.85 -5.15
C GLU A 124 8.91 -9.39 -5.11
N LEU A 125 8.23 -8.94 -6.16
CA LEU A 125 7.52 -7.66 -6.20
C LEU A 125 6.02 -7.92 -6.34
N HIS A 126 5.26 -7.44 -5.37
CA HIS A 126 3.81 -7.55 -5.31
C HIS A 126 3.19 -6.17 -5.38
N THR A 127 2.23 -5.99 -6.27
CA THR A 127 1.58 -4.70 -6.50
C THR A 127 0.06 -4.86 -6.45
N VAL A 128 -0.61 -3.81 -6.03
CA VAL A 128 -2.04 -3.57 -6.30
C VAL A 128 -2.17 -2.26 -7.06
N PRO A 129 -3.19 -2.08 -7.91
CA PRO A 129 -3.41 -0.80 -8.58
C PRO A 129 -4.02 0.22 -7.61
N GLY A 130 -3.69 1.50 -7.80
CA GLY A 130 -4.46 2.60 -7.21
C GLY A 130 -5.40 3.25 -8.23
N GLU A 131 -6.22 4.22 -7.83
CA GLU A 131 -7.18 4.81 -8.77
C GLU A 131 -6.51 5.52 -9.96
N HIS A 132 -5.28 6.03 -9.77
CA HIS A 132 -4.51 6.66 -10.83
C HIS A 132 -3.90 5.66 -11.82
N ASP A 133 -3.91 4.36 -11.50
CA ASP A 133 -3.51 3.27 -12.40
C ASP A 133 -4.68 2.71 -13.22
N THR A 134 -5.92 3.02 -12.84
CA THR A 134 -7.15 2.41 -13.38
C THR A 134 -8.06 3.42 -14.07
N THR A 135 -7.51 4.50 -14.65
CA THR A 135 -8.34 5.47 -15.39
C THR A 135 -8.92 4.89 -16.68
N ASP A 136 -8.31 3.83 -17.21
CA ASP A 136 -8.91 2.93 -18.20
C ASP A 136 -9.80 1.88 -17.52
N PRO A 137 -11.10 1.78 -17.85
CA PRO A 137 -12.02 0.80 -17.28
C PRO A 137 -11.59 -0.66 -17.43
N THR A 138 -10.77 -0.97 -18.44
CA THR A 138 -10.28 -2.33 -18.67
C THR A 138 -9.04 -2.67 -17.85
N VAL A 139 -8.41 -1.68 -17.21
CA VAL A 139 -7.20 -1.84 -16.37
C VAL A 139 -6.06 -2.53 -17.12
N THR A 140 -6.08 -2.47 -18.46
CA THR A 140 -5.25 -3.30 -19.32
C THR A 140 -3.77 -2.99 -19.14
N GLU A 141 -3.41 -1.71 -19.10
CA GLU A 141 -2.01 -1.28 -18.98
C GLU A 141 -1.36 -1.76 -17.68
N TYR A 142 -2.10 -1.69 -16.56
CA TYR A 142 -1.65 -2.18 -15.27
C TYR A 142 -1.52 -3.71 -15.28
N LEU A 143 -2.57 -4.43 -15.70
CA LEU A 143 -2.57 -5.90 -15.68
C LEU A 143 -1.48 -6.49 -16.58
N ASN A 144 -1.24 -5.91 -17.75
CA ASN A 144 -0.18 -6.37 -18.66
C ASN A 144 1.22 -6.32 -18.04
N ARG A 145 1.48 -5.39 -17.11
CA ARG A 145 2.81 -5.19 -16.52
C ARG A 145 2.94 -5.78 -15.11
N PHE A 146 1.85 -5.76 -14.36
CA PHE A 146 1.82 -6.04 -12.93
C PHE A 146 0.78 -7.10 -12.52
N GLY A 147 0.00 -7.61 -13.48
CA GLY A 147 -1.08 -8.58 -13.23
C GLY A 147 -0.61 -10.03 -13.10
N LYS A 148 0.65 -10.36 -13.43
CA LYS A 148 1.17 -11.74 -13.48
C LYS A 148 0.89 -12.55 -12.20
N ASN A 149 1.12 -11.99 -11.02
CA ASN A 149 0.93 -12.69 -9.75
C ASN A 149 -0.55 -13.03 -9.47
N SER A 150 -1.46 -12.37 -10.16
CA SER A 150 -2.91 -12.55 -10.04
C SER A 150 -3.52 -13.34 -11.18
N ASP A 151 -2.72 -13.92 -12.07
CA ASP A 151 -3.19 -14.45 -13.36
C ASP A 151 -4.07 -13.43 -14.12
N ASN A 152 -3.67 -12.16 -14.04
CA ASN A 152 -4.39 -10.99 -14.58
C ASN A 152 -5.80 -10.76 -14.01
N ARG A 153 -6.14 -11.36 -12.87
CA ARG A 153 -7.42 -11.13 -12.16
C ARG A 153 -7.41 -9.85 -11.31
N GLY A 154 -6.24 -9.35 -10.93
CA GLY A 154 -6.04 -8.15 -10.10
C GLY A 154 -5.86 -8.42 -8.61
N TYR A 155 -6.56 -9.40 -8.03
CA TYR A 155 -6.46 -9.80 -6.62
C TYR A 155 -6.01 -11.26 -6.47
N TYR A 156 -5.24 -11.58 -5.43
CA TYR A 156 -4.59 -12.88 -5.21
C TYR A 156 -4.04 -13.01 -3.79
N SER A 157 -3.57 -14.20 -3.43
CA SER A 157 -2.87 -14.44 -2.17
C SER A 157 -1.66 -15.34 -2.36
N PHE A 158 -0.75 -15.30 -1.40
CA PHE A 158 0.47 -16.11 -1.40
C PHE A 158 0.98 -16.29 0.04
N ASP A 159 1.81 -17.31 0.24
CA ASP A 159 2.43 -17.60 1.54
C ASP A 159 3.94 -17.32 1.45
N HIS A 160 4.47 -16.55 2.41
CA HIS A 160 5.91 -16.31 2.51
C HIS A 160 6.35 -16.31 3.97
N ALA A 161 7.38 -17.10 4.30
CA ALA A 161 7.94 -17.22 5.66
C ALA A 161 6.90 -17.48 6.78
N GLY A 162 5.85 -18.26 6.48
CA GLY A 162 4.78 -18.59 7.44
C GLY A 162 3.72 -17.48 7.63
N VAL A 163 3.79 -16.42 6.83
CA VAL A 163 2.80 -15.33 6.78
C VAL A 163 1.96 -15.50 5.52
N HIS A 164 0.65 -15.31 5.65
CA HIS A 164 -0.28 -15.34 4.53
C HIS A 164 -0.61 -13.92 4.07
N PHE A 165 -0.34 -13.63 2.80
CA PHE A 165 -0.53 -12.31 2.20
C PHE A 165 -1.74 -12.32 1.28
N VAL A 166 -2.56 -11.27 1.34
CA VAL A 166 -3.78 -11.09 0.53
C VAL A 166 -3.74 -9.72 -0.16
N ALA A 167 -3.63 -9.73 -1.48
CA ALA A 167 -3.65 -8.55 -2.34
C ALA A 167 -5.08 -8.31 -2.84
N LEU A 168 -5.64 -7.13 -2.58
CA LEU A 168 -7.02 -6.78 -2.93
C LEU A 168 -7.10 -5.52 -3.78
N VAL A 169 -8.12 -5.45 -4.64
CA VAL A 169 -8.37 -4.29 -5.51
C VAL A 169 -9.65 -3.60 -5.05
N ASN A 170 -9.55 -2.34 -4.64
CA ASN A 170 -10.68 -1.54 -4.15
C ASN A 170 -10.92 -0.22 -4.90
N VAL A 171 -10.30 -0.05 -6.07
CA VAL A 171 -10.29 1.20 -6.85
C VAL A 171 -11.10 1.14 -8.15
N LEU A 172 -11.74 -0.01 -8.46
CA LEU A 172 -12.49 -0.18 -9.71
C LEU A 172 -13.93 0.29 -9.62
N GLN A 173 -14.49 0.32 -8.41
CA GLN A 173 -15.87 0.73 -8.16
C GLN A 173 -15.93 1.54 -6.87
N PHE A 174 -16.67 2.66 -6.92
CA PHE A 174 -16.78 3.57 -5.79
C PHE A 174 -18.22 3.65 -5.28
N LYS A 175 -18.37 3.65 -3.95
CA LYS A 175 -19.61 3.98 -3.24
C LYS A 175 -19.75 5.51 -3.09
N PRO A 176 -20.93 6.01 -2.66
CA PRO A 176 -21.10 7.42 -2.33
C PRO A 176 -19.99 7.95 -1.41
N GLY A 177 -19.56 9.19 -1.65
CA GLY A 177 -18.39 9.78 -0.98
C GLY A 177 -17.04 9.39 -1.58
N GLY A 178 -17.03 8.63 -2.69
CA GLY A 178 -15.80 8.20 -3.34
C GLY A 178 -15.08 7.09 -2.57
N LEU A 179 -15.81 6.30 -1.79
CA LEU A 179 -15.22 5.18 -1.03
C LEU A 179 -14.98 3.99 -1.95
N GLY A 180 -13.82 3.34 -1.81
CA GLY A 180 -13.50 2.13 -2.54
C GLY A 180 -14.46 0.98 -2.23
N THR A 181 -14.44 -0.05 -3.07
CA THR A 181 -15.31 -1.22 -2.95
C THR A 181 -14.57 -2.50 -3.33
N LEU A 182 -14.67 -3.53 -2.50
CA LEU A 182 -14.17 -4.88 -2.81
C LEU A 182 -15.19 -5.69 -3.61
N GLY A 183 -16.47 -5.57 -3.24
CA GLY A 183 -17.55 -6.31 -3.86
C GLY A 183 -17.70 -7.75 -3.36
N PRO A 184 -18.87 -8.35 -3.60
CA PRO A 184 -19.22 -9.65 -3.03
C PRO A 184 -18.31 -10.79 -3.51
N GLU A 185 -17.82 -10.72 -4.75
CA GLU A 185 -16.94 -11.75 -5.33
C GLU A 185 -15.59 -11.81 -4.62
N GLN A 186 -14.90 -10.67 -4.47
CA GLN A 186 -13.62 -10.63 -3.74
C GLN A 186 -13.81 -11.03 -2.28
N LEU A 187 -14.88 -10.56 -1.62
CA LEU A 187 -15.17 -10.91 -0.22
C LEU A 187 -15.44 -12.41 -0.02
N ALA A 188 -16.14 -13.05 -0.96
CA ALA A 188 -16.37 -14.49 -0.94
C ALA A 188 -15.09 -15.27 -1.22
N TRP A 189 -14.27 -14.79 -2.17
CA TRP A 189 -12.97 -15.38 -2.48
C TRP A 189 -12.03 -15.34 -1.26
N VAL A 190 -11.90 -14.20 -0.58
CA VAL A 190 -11.10 -14.07 0.66
C VAL A 190 -11.61 -15.02 1.73
N SER A 191 -12.93 -15.14 1.91
CA SER A 191 -13.50 -16.06 2.89
C SER A 191 -13.11 -17.52 2.61
N GLY A 192 -13.10 -17.92 1.33
CA GLY A 192 -12.64 -19.24 0.90
C GLY A 192 -11.16 -19.47 1.17
N ASP A 193 -10.31 -18.50 0.81
CA ASP A 193 -8.85 -18.54 0.97
C ASP A 193 -8.43 -18.62 2.46
N LEU A 194 -9.11 -17.88 3.32
CA LEU A 194 -8.85 -17.86 4.77
C LEU A 194 -9.39 -19.09 5.50
N LYS A 195 -10.30 -19.87 4.90
CA LYS A 195 -11.04 -20.94 5.60
C LYS A 195 -10.13 -21.95 6.27
N GLY A 196 -9.10 -22.42 5.55
CA GLY A 196 -8.15 -23.44 6.01
C GLY A 196 -7.01 -22.93 6.89
N ARG A 197 -6.89 -21.62 7.09
CA ARG A 197 -5.77 -21.01 7.83
C ARG A 197 -6.01 -21.07 9.33
N SER A 198 -4.98 -21.42 10.11
CA SER A 198 -5.10 -21.47 11.58
C SER A 198 -5.24 -20.05 12.16
N ALA A 199 -5.85 -19.93 13.33
CA ALA A 199 -5.93 -18.64 14.04
C ALA A 199 -4.55 -18.05 14.40
N SER A 200 -3.50 -18.86 14.43
CA SER A 200 -2.12 -18.42 14.69
C SER A 200 -1.37 -17.97 13.43
N THR A 201 -1.93 -18.17 12.23
CA THR A 201 -1.31 -17.72 10.98
C THR A 201 -1.33 -16.19 10.93
N PRO A 202 -0.18 -15.49 10.86
CA PRO A 202 -0.16 -14.05 10.65
C PRO A 202 -0.70 -13.71 9.26
N ILE A 203 -1.60 -12.73 9.19
CA ILE A 203 -2.21 -12.29 7.93
C ILE A 203 -1.74 -10.87 7.59
N VAL A 204 -1.31 -10.67 6.35
CA VAL A 204 -1.07 -9.34 5.79
C VAL A 204 -2.08 -9.11 4.67
N VAL A 205 -2.88 -8.05 4.76
CA VAL A 205 -3.79 -7.64 3.69
C VAL A 205 -3.35 -6.30 3.15
N PHE A 206 -3.29 -6.15 1.83
CA PHE A 206 -2.92 -4.87 1.21
C PHE A 206 -3.83 -4.53 0.04
N ALA A 207 -4.21 -3.25 0.00
CA ALA A 207 -5.05 -2.63 -1.01
C ALA A 207 -4.62 -1.17 -1.18
N HIS A 208 -5.13 -0.45 -2.16
CA HIS A 208 -4.74 0.95 -2.34
C HIS A 208 -5.49 1.90 -1.41
N MET A 209 -6.82 1.89 -1.44
CA MET A 209 -7.63 2.72 -0.54
C MET A 209 -7.66 2.11 0.87
N PRO A 210 -7.80 2.91 1.94
CA PRO A 210 -7.86 2.38 3.29
C PRO A 210 -8.97 1.35 3.47
N LEU A 211 -8.68 0.22 4.12
CA LEU A 211 -9.68 -0.80 4.48
C LEU A 211 -10.34 -0.49 5.84
N TRP A 212 -10.50 0.80 6.12
CA TRP A 212 -11.32 1.38 7.19
C TRP A 212 -11.87 2.71 6.68
N SER A 213 -12.63 3.43 7.49
CA SER A 213 -13.02 4.81 7.18
C SER A 213 -12.16 5.78 8.00
N VAL A 214 -11.22 6.50 7.36
CA VAL A 214 -10.46 7.59 8.02
C VAL A 214 -11.28 8.87 8.00
N TYR A 215 -11.74 9.25 6.81
CA TYR A 215 -12.50 10.47 6.58
C TYR A 215 -13.31 10.36 5.29
N GLU A 216 -14.58 9.96 5.41
CA GLU A 216 -15.48 9.70 4.28
C GLU A 216 -15.64 10.87 3.31
N PRO A 217 -15.76 12.14 3.76
CA PRO A 217 -15.91 13.26 2.83
C PRO A 217 -14.75 13.41 1.84
N TRP A 218 -13.60 12.79 2.10
CA TRP A 218 -12.43 12.81 1.21
C TRP A 218 -12.20 11.48 0.49
N GLY A 219 -13.14 10.53 0.57
CA GLY A 219 -12.97 9.21 -0.03
C GLY A 219 -11.87 8.39 0.64
N TRP A 220 -11.50 8.71 1.89
CA TRP A 220 -10.44 8.00 2.61
C TRP A 220 -10.98 6.74 3.29
N GLY A 221 -11.41 5.79 2.47
CA GLY A 221 -11.83 4.49 2.95
C GLY A 221 -12.46 3.59 1.89
N THR A 222 -12.82 2.38 2.34
CA THR A 222 -13.47 1.34 1.54
C THR A 222 -14.79 0.98 2.21
N GLY A 223 -15.91 1.18 1.52
CA GLY A 223 -17.23 1.17 2.16
C GLY A 223 -17.79 -0.22 2.47
N ASP A 224 -17.14 -1.30 2.05
CA ASP A 224 -17.46 -2.68 2.46
C ASP A 224 -16.32 -3.37 3.23
N ALA A 225 -15.25 -2.64 3.59
CA ALA A 225 -14.17 -3.18 4.39
C ALA A 225 -14.59 -3.79 5.74
N PRO A 226 -15.64 -3.29 6.47
CA PRO A 226 -16.09 -3.96 7.70
C PRO A 226 -16.45 -5.45 7.53
N GLN A 227 -16.86 -5.87 6.33
CA GLN A 227 -17.14 -7.28 6.02
C GLN A 227 -15.84 -8.08 5.98
N LEU A 228 -14.81 -7.56 5.33
CA LEU A 228 -13.46 -8.14 5.33
C LEU A 228 -12.88 -8.20 6.74
N ILE A 229 -12.94 -7.11 7.51
CA ILE A 229 -12.38 -7.06 8.87
C ILE A 229 -13.05 -8.10 9.78
N THR A 230 -14.36 -8.32 9.63
CA THR A 230 -15.07 -9.40 10.34
C THR A 230 -14.46 -10.78 10.08
N GLN A 231 -14.07 -11.08 8.85
CA GLN A 231 -13.43 -12.36 8.48
C GLN A 231 -12.02 -12.50 9.10
N LEU A 232 -11.31 -11.38 9.27
CA LEU A 232 -9.94 -11.33 9.76
C LEU A 232 -9.81 -11.38 11.29
N ARG A 233 -10.85 -10.98 12.04
CA ARG A 233 -10.83 -10.89 13.52
C ARG A 233 -10.45 -12.20 14.23
N ARG A 234 -10.59 -13.35 13.58
CA ARG A 234 -10.22 -14.66 14.15
C ARG A 234 -8.70 -14.91 14.23
N PHE A 235 -7.88 -14.15 13.51
CA PHE A 235 -6.42 -14.37 13.43
C PHE A 235 -5.68 -13.54 14.47
N GLY A 236 -4.77 -14.15 15.23
CA GLY A 236 -4.07 -13.49 16.33
C GLY A 236 -3.22 -12.28 15.94
N SER A 237 -2.85 -12.15 14.66
CA SER A 237 -2.07 -11.04 14.12
C SER A 237 -2.52 -10.72 12.69
N VAL A 238 -3.03 -9.51 12.49
CA VAL A 238 -3.44 -9.01 11.18
C VAL A 238 -2.82 -7.65 10.94
N THR A 239 -2.10 -7.51 9.83
CA THR A 239 -1.54 -6.25 9.35
C THR A 239 -2.25 -5.83 8.07
N VAL A 240 -2.78 -4.62 8.04
CA VAL A 240 -3.48 -4.06 6.89
C VAL A 240 -2.70 -2.87 6.34
N LEU A 241 -2.39 -2.88 5.05
CA LEU A 241 -1.55 -1.89 4.40
C LEU A 241 -2.31 -1.15 3.31
N ASN A 242 -2.15 0.17 3.24
CA ASN A 242 -2.69 0.97 2.15
C ASN A 242 -1.84 2.20 1.79
N GLY A 243 -2.10 2.76 0.60
CA GLY A 243 -1.56 4.03 0.08
C GLY A 243 -2.56 5.18 0.24
N HIS A 244 -2.79 5.94 -0.84
CA HIS A 244 -3.89 6.91 -1.08
C HIS A 244 -3.83 8.20 -0.26
N ILE A 245 -3.53 8.11 1.04
CA ILE A 245 -3.55 9.24 1.97
C ILE A 245 -2.25 10.06 1.90
N HIS A 246 -1.18 9.44 1.41
CA HIS A 246 0.19 9.98 1.30
C HIS A 246 0.80 10.36 2.66
N GLN A 247 0.23 9.90 3.76
CA GLN A 247 0.67 10.19 5.12
C GLN A 247 0.78 8.91 5.93
N ILE A 248 1.50 8.97 7.05
CA ILE A 248 1.48 7.89 8.03
C ILE A 248 0.32 8.11 9.00
N VAL A 249 -0.65 7.20 8.94
CA VAL A 249 -1.76 7.04 9.85
C VAL A 249 -1.71 5.59 10.32
N GLN A 250 -1.81 5.40 11.63
CA GLN A 250 -1.89 4.07 12.23
C GLN A 250 -3.07 4.03 13.18
N LYS A 251 -3.81 2.92 13.14
CA LYS A 251 -4.82 2.58 14.14
C LYS A 251 -4.74 1.08 14.39
N VAL A 252 -5.09 0.71 15.61
CA VAL A 252 -5.21 -0.67 16.06
C VAL A 252 -6.67 -0.90 16.43
N GLU A 253 -7.26 -1.99 15.96
CA GLU A 253 -8.59 -2.47 16.35
C GLU A 253 -8.47 -3.95 16.74
N GLY A 254 -8.40 -4.19 18.06
CA GLY A 254 -8.12 -5.54 18.58
C GLY A 254 -6.76 -6.05 18.11
N ASN A 255 -6.77 -7.13 17.33
CA ASN A 255 -5.61 -7.80 16.72
C ASN A 255 -5.28 -7.30 15.30
N VAL A 256 -6.01 -6.32 14.80
CA VAL A 256 -5.80 -5.74 13.47
C VAL A 256 -5.07 -4.40 13.61
N THR A 257 -3.87 -4.32 13.05
CA THR A 257 -3.12 -3.06 12.93
C THR A 257 -3.16 -2.62 11.48
N PHE A 258 -3.52 -1.36 11.24
CA PHE A 258 -3.51 -0.81 9.89
C PHE A 258 -2.49 0.31 9.77
N HIS A 259 -1.83 0.34 8.62
CA HIS A 259 -0.76 1.25 8.28
C HIS A 259 -1.03 1.88 6.93
N THR A 260 -0.95 3.20 6.89
CA THR A 260 -0.91 3.94 5.63
C THR A 260 0.55 4.30 5.31
N ALA A 261 0.90 4.27 4.03
CA ALA A 261 2.22 4.68 3.56
C ALA A 261 2.28 6.17 3.19
N ARG A 262 3.47 6.75 3.29
CA ARG A 262 3.78 8.00 2.58
C ARG A 262 3.95 7.72 1.10
N SER A 263 3.56 8.69 0.30
CA SER A 263 3.89 8.71 -1.13
C SER A 263 5.40 8.85 -1.31
N THR A 264 5.95 8.20 -2.33
CA THR A 264 7.32 8.49 -2.79
C THR A 264 7.38 9.67 -3.76
N ALA A 265 6.24 10.10 -4.29
CA ALA A 265 6.07 11.30 -5.08
C ALA A 265 5.93 12.57 -4.23
#